data_AF-A0AAE3DM60-F1
#
_entry.id   AF-A0AAE3DM60-F1
#
_cell.length_a   1.000
_cell.length_b   1.000
_cell.length_c   1.000
_cell.angle_alpha   90.00
_cell.angle_beta   90.00
_cell.angle_gamma   90.00
#
_symmetry.space_group_name_H-M   'P 1'
#
loop_
_entity.id
_entity.type
_entity.pdbx_description
1 polymer ?
#
loop_
_entity_poly.entity_id
_entity_poly.type
_entity_poly.pdbx_seq_one_letter_code
_entity_poly.pdbx_strand_id
1 'polypeptide(L)'
;MKRFKNRRTTSTAAILCMAALLFAVLLAGCSVQKETEASGDQQQETWSEEMENSTALSEEPDDTDTIGNADNPEDTGDIGNPENPEDTSTALTLPILDEINSKVQIGTSGSSLIAVQAAVKLLEWGEHTGLDPEEIREAASAWLSEQTDSDREEALLKLEMVDNTYQRLLKEDARELLDTAGCADTEIFWGSEPVEPVEAIMQAAGLRKD
;
A
#
# COMPACT_ATOMS: atom_id res chain seq x y z
N MET A 1 -7.17 -60.20 2.84
CA MET A 1 -6.82 -59.21 3.89
C MET A 1 -5.32 -59.20 4.12
N LYS A 2 -4.74 -58.00 4.28
CA LYS A 2 -3.37 -57.66 4.73
C LYS A 2 -2.28 -57.63 3.65
N ARG A 3 -1.38 -56.65 3.56
CA ARG A 3 -1.34 -55.22 3.97
C ARG A 3 -0.17 -54.62 3.18
N PHE A 4 -0.36 -53.38 2.73
CA PHE A 4 0.68 -52.46 2.25
C PHE A 4 1.88 -52.42 3.22
N LYS A 5 3.11 -52.45 2.68
CA LYS A 5 4.29 -51.90 3.36
C LYS A 5 5.35 -51.48 2.33
N ASN A 6 5.11 -50.34 1.69
CA ASN A 6 6.13 -49.59 0.95
C ASN A 6 7.09 -48.95 1.97
N ARG A 7 8.33 -49.44 2.08
CA ARG A 7 9.36 -48.82 2.94
C ARG A 7 10.11 -47.77 2.12
N ARG A 8 9.81 -46.49 2.39
CA ARG A 8 10.62 -45.35 1.99
C ARG A 8 11.92 -45.37 2.80
N THR A 9 13.05 -45.61 2.15
CA THR A 9 14.39 -45.47 2.74
C THR A 9 15.26 -44.62 1.81
N THR A 10 14.88 -43.38 1.56
CA THR A 10 15.65 -42.45 0.71
C THR A 10 15.37 -40.99 1.10
N SER A 11 15.73 -40.54 2.30
CA SER A 11 15.76 -39.10 2.64
C SER A 11 16.43 -38.81 3.98
N THR A 12 17.67 -39.24 4.14
CA THR A 12 18.53 -38.72 5.24
C THR A 12 19.90 -38.38 4.71
N ALA A 13 20.46 -39.20 3.82
CA ALA A 13 21.72 -38.90 3.13
C ALA A 13 21.62 -37.67 2.20
N ALA A 14 20.47 -37.46 1.52
CA ALA A 14 20.28 -36.32 0.63
C ALA A 14 20.17 -34.98 1.39
N ILE A 15 19.60 -35.01 2.60
CA ILE A 15 19.39 -33.81 3.43
C ILE A 15 20.73 -33.28 3.97
N LEU A 16 21.63 -34.18 4.38
CA LEU A 16 22.97 -33.80 4.85
C LEU A 16 23.88 -33.28 3.72
N CYS A 17 23.69 -33.75 2.48
CA CYS A 17 24.48 -33.29 1.32
C CYS A 17 24.11 -31.86 0.90
N MET A 18 22.82 -31.50 0.98
CA MET A 18 22.34 -30.13 0.69
C MET A 18 22.85 -29.10 1.72
N ALA A 19 22.98 -29.48 2.99
CA ALA A 19 23.48 -28.59 4.04
C ALA A 19 24.98 -28.25 3.88
N ALA A 20 25.80 -29.18 3.35
CA ALA A 20 27.22 -28.94 3.12
C ALA A 20 27.50 -28.01 1.93
N LEU A 21 26.64 -28.02 0.90
CA LEU A 21 26.78 -27.14 -0.27
C LEU A 21 26.41 -25.68 0.04
N LEU A 22 25.49 -25.43 0.96
CA LEU A 22 25.11 -24.08 1.38
C LEU A 22 26.21 -23.34 2.16
N PHE A 23 27.09 -24.08 2.86
CA PHE A 23 28.19 -23.47 3.63
C PHE A 23 29.43 -23.11 2.77
N ALA A 24 29.59 -23.71 1.59
CA ALA A 24 30.74 -23.47 0.71
C ALA A 24 30.61 -22.21 -0.16
N VAL A 25 29.39 -21.65 -0.32
CA VAL A 25 29.15 -20.46 -1.15
C VAL A 25 29.49 -19.15 -0.40
N LEU A 26 29.61 -19.17 0.92
CA LEU A 26 29.80 -17.96 1.75
C LEU A 26 31.25 -17.47 1.89
N LEU A 27 32.25 -18.15 1.32
CA LEU A 27 33.68 -17.80 1.52
C LEU A 27 34.47 -17.50 0.23
N ALA A 28 33.80 -17.11 -0.86
CA ALA A 28 34.47 -16.74 -2.11
C ALA A 28 33.92 -15.43 -2.72
N GLY A 29 33.87 -14.36 -1.92
CA GLY A 29 33.32 -13.07 -2.36
C GLY A 29 34.01 -11.83 -1.77
N CYS A 30 35.31 -11.91 -1.44
CA CYS A 30 36.13 -10.72 -1.18
C CYS A 30 37.30 -10.70 -2.15
N SER A 31 37.20 -9.95 -3.24
CA SER A 31 38.31 -9.20 -3.86
C SER A 31 37.84 -8.31 -5.01
N VAL A 32 38.03 -7.00 -4.80
CA VAL A 32 38.44 -5.98 -5.79
C VAL A 32 37.49 -5.69 -6.97
N GLN A 33 36.95 -4.47 -6.96
CA GLN A 33 37.33 -3.51 -8.00
C GLN A 33 37.20 -2.06 -7.51
N LYS A 34 38.37 -1.45 -7.31
CA LYS A 34 38.63 -0.01 -7.47
C LYS A 34 38.82 0.26 -8.97
N GLU A 35 38.87 1.54 -9.33
CA GLU A 35 39.14 2.16 -10.66
C GLU A 35 37.81 2.61 -11.34
N THR A 36 37.39 3.85 -11.13
CA THR A 36 37.70 5.09 -11.90
C THR A 36 36.82 5.30 -13.14
N GLU A 37 36.05 6.40 -13.07
CA GLU A 37 35.77 7.36 -14.14
C GLU A 37 35.21 6.83 -15.47
N ALA A 38 33.91 7.06 -15.71
CA ALA A 38 33.41 7.87 -16.84
C ALA A 38 31.90 7.68 -17.08
N SER A 39 31.31 8.77 -17.57
CA SER A 39 30.00 8.87 -18.23
C SER A 39 28.78 8.80 -17.31
N GLY A 40 28.47 9.98 -16.75
CA GLY A 40 27.09 10.28 -16.39
C GLY A 40 26.23 10.29 -17.64
N ASP A 41 25.31 9.34 -17.71
CA ASP A 41 24.03 9.51 -18.37
C ASP A 41 22.98 9.28 -17.29
N GLN A 42 22.59 10.38 -16.69
CA GLN A 42 21.52 10.49 -15.73
C GLN A 42 20.21 10.37 -16.52
N GLN A 43 19.70 9.15 -16.67
CA GLN A 43 18.28 8.96 -17.01
C GLN A 43 17.45 9.35 -15.80
N GLN A 44 17.27 10.67 -15.67
CA GLN A 44 16.15 11.26 -14.98
C GLN A 44 14.93 10.98 -15.86
N GLU A 45 14.20 9.92 -15.55
CA GLU A 45 12.84 9.73 -16.06
C GLU A 45 12.01 10.88 -15.49
N THR A 46 11.87 11.93 -16.30
CA THR A 46 11.04 13.09 -16.06
C THR A 46 9.60 12.61 -16.12
N TRP A 47 8.97 12.36 -14.98
CA TRP A 47 7.54 12.12 -14.93
C TRP A 47 6.83 13.46 -15.05
N SER A 48 6.58 13.88 -16.29
CA SER A 48 5.66 14.97 -16.60
C SER A 48 4.25 14.41 -16.57
N GLU A 49 3.53 14.67 -15.47
CA GLU A 49 2.08 14.73 -15.48
C GLU A 49 1.69 16.02 -16.22
N GLU A 50 1.00 15.90 -17.35
CA GLU A 50 0.14 16.99 -17.80
C GLU A 50 -1.22 16.42 -18.20
N MET A 51 -2.21 16.94 -17.49
CA MET A 51 -3.62 16.63 -17.56
C MET A 51 -4.21 17.20 -18.84
N GLU A 52 -4.85 16.36 -19.65
CA GLU A 52 -5.87 16.83 -20.57
C GLU A 52 -7.24 16.63 -19.92
N ASN A 53 -7.62 17.68 -19.17
CA ASN A 53 -8.99 18.06 -18.94
C ASN A 53 -9.74 18.17 -20.27
N SER A 54 -10.80 17.40 -20.44
CA SER A 54 -11.85 17.72 -21.40
C SER A 54 -13.19 17.24 -20.87
N THR A 55 -13.89 18.20 -20.27
CA THR A 55 -15.35 18.34 -20.29
C THR A 55 -15.92 17.89 -21.64
N ALA A 56 -16.70 16.81 -21.63
CA ALA A 56 -17.62 16.49 -22.71
C ALA A 56 -19.05 16.59 -22.14
N LEU A 57 -19.62 17.77 -22.35
CA LEU A 57 -21.04 18.06 -22.22
C LEU A 57 -21.78 17.21 -23.26
N SER A 58 -22.48 16.16 -22.80
CA SER A 58 -23.46 15.45 -23.63
C SER A 58 -24.80 16.18 -23.51
N GLU A 59 -25.15 16.89 -24.57
CA GLU A 59 -26.48 17.43 -24.81
C GLU A 59 -27.35 16.39 -25.56
N GLU A 60 -28.57 16.20 -25.02
CA GLU A 60 -29.82 15.77 -25.68
C GLU A 60 -29.95 14.29 -26.12
N PRO A 61 -31.17 13.73 -26.31
CA PRO A 61 -32.51 14.34 -26.19
C PRO A 61 -33.49 13.49 -25.35
N ASP A 62 -34.69 13.99 -25.05
CA ASP A 62 -35.96 13.44 -25.59
C ASP A 62 -37.18 14.16 -25.00
N ASP A 63 -38.11 14.44 -25.90
CA ASP A 63 -39.38 15.12 -25.70
C ASP A 63 -40.29 14.39 -24.70
N THR A 64 -41.16 15.11 -23.98
CA THR A 64 -42.57 14.70 -23.83
C THR A 64 -43.47 15.80 -23.27
N ASP A 65 -44.70 15.75 -23.78
CA ASP A 65 -45.75 16.76 -23.81
C ASP A 65 -46.21 17.39 -22.49
N THR A 66 -46.59 18.66 -22.64
CA THR A 66 -47.21 19.50 -21.62
C THR A 66 -48.74 19.60 -21.84
N ILE A 67 -49.49 19.20 -20.80
CA ILE A 67 -50.88 19.58 -20.43
C ILE A 67 -52.06 18.78 -21.01
N GLY A 68 -52.71 18.02 -20.11
CA GLY A 68 -54.12 17.63 -20.17
C GLY A 68 -54.69 17.44 -18.75
N ASN A 69 -55.68 18.26 -18.39
CA ASN A 69 -56.30 18.41 -17.06
C ASN A 69 -57.07 17.18 -16.51
N ALA A 70 -57.31 17.27 -15.18
CA ALA A 70 -58.55 16.97 -14.45
C ALA A 70 -58.71 15.61 -13.73
N ASP A 71 -58.77 15.72 -12.40
CA ASP A 71 -59.69 15.08 -11.45
C ASP A 71 -60.05 13.59 -11.63
N ASN A 72 -59.53 12.76 -10.71
CA ASN A 72 -60.34 11.75 -10.02
C ASN A 72 -59.69 11.32 -8.68
N PRO A 73 -60.40 11.38 -7.54
CA PRO A 73 -59.97 10.76 -6.29
C PRO A 73 -60.67 9.41 -6.07
N GLU A 74 -59.91 8.37 -5.72
CA GLU A 74 -60.25 7.23 -4.84
C GLU A 74 -59.22 6.11 -5.08
N ASP A 75 -58.40 5.80 -4.08
CA ASP A 75 -58.57 4.66 -3.16
C ASP A 75 -57.92 3.39 -3.71
N THR A 76 -56.82 2.97 -3.09
CA THR A 76 -56.60 1.62 -2.53
C THR A 76 -55.12 1.47 -2.18
N GLY A 77 -54.83 1.14 -0.92
CA GLY A 77 -53.47 0.98 -0.42
C GLY A 77 -52.77 -0.29 -0.90
N ASP A 78 -51.44 -0.29 -0.83
CA ASP A 78 -50.66 -1.46 -0.47
C ASP A 78 -49.25 -1.05 -0.01
N ILE A 79 -48.70 -1.89 0.84
CA ILE A 79 -47.49 -1.77 1.63
C ILE A 79 -46.26 -1.92 0.74
N GLY A 80 -45.37 -0.92 0.77
CA GLY A 80 -44.03 -1.01 0.22
C GLY A 80 -43.07 -0.23 1.10
N ASN A 81 -42.33 -0.97 1.92
CA ASN A 81 -41.06 -0.63 2.57
C ASN A 81 -40.43 0.69 2.09
N PRO A 82 -40.10 1.69 2.95
CA PRO A 82 -39.13 2.69 2.54
C PRO A 82 -37.83 1.93 2.28
N GLU A 83 -37.49 1.81 1.01
CA GLU A 83 -36.19 1.35 0.56
C GLU A 83 -35.15 2.10 1.38
N ASN A 84 -34.43 1.32 2.21
CA ASN A 84 -33.17 1.71 2.79
C ASN A 84 -32.41 2.47 1.70
N PRO A 85 -31.98 3.73 1.91
CA PRO A 85 -31.06 4.32 0.96
C PRO A 85 -29.90 3.32 0.89
N GLU A 86 -29.67 2.73 -0.28
CA GLU A 86 -28.39 2.09 -0.53
C GLU A 86 -27.37 3.16 -0.20
N ASP A 87 -26.72 3.00 0.95
CA ASP A 87 -25.43 3.59 1.26
C ASP A 87 -24.54 3.18 0.11
N THR A 88 -24.60 3.97 -0.95
CA THR A 88 -23.60 4.03 -2.01
C THR A 88 -22.42 4.76 -1.41
N SER A 89 -21.90 4.18 -0.32
CA SER A 89 -20.61 4.51 0.25
C SER A 89 -19.61 4.12 -0.82
N THR A 90 -19.33 5.08 -1.70
CA THR A 90 -18.23 4.97 -2.65
C THR A 90 -16.99 4.88 -1.78
N ALA A 91 -16.53 3.65 -1.55
CA ALA A 91 -15.40 3.41 -0.67
C ALA A 91 -14.20 4.21 -1.18
N LEU A 92 -13.69 5.11 -0.34
CA LEU A 92 -12.46 5.83 -0.58
C LEU A 92 -11.35 4.78 -0.82
N THR A 93 -10.61 4.92 -1.91
CA THR A 93 -9.46 4.07 -2.21
C THR A 93 -8.17 4.76 -1.74
N LEU A 94 -7.20 3.97 -1.26
CA LEU A 94 -5.92 4.47 -0.76
C LEU A 94 -4.76 3.90 -1.60
N PRO A 95 -4.44 4.51 -2.76
CA PRO A 95 -3.37 4.02 -3.64
C PRO A 95 -1.99 3.91 -2.96
N ILE A 96 -1.76 4.71 -1.91
CA ILE A 96 -0.53 4.64 -1.12
C ILE A 96 -0.33 3.27 -0.44
N LEU A 97 -1.42 2.59 -0.04
CA LEU A 97 -1.37 1.25 0.53
C LEU A 97 -0.99 0.20 -0.51
N ASP A 98 -1.53 0.31 -1.72
CA ASP A 98 -1.17 -0.55 -2.85
C ASP A 98 0.31 -0.37 -3.24
N GLU A 99 0.80 0.87 -3.23
CA GLU A 99 2.21 1.17 -3.51
C GLU A 99 3.12 0.55 -2.44
N ILE A 100 2.81 0.74 -1.15
CA ILE A 100 3.58 0.15 -0.06
C ILE A 100 3.55 -1.37 -0.16
N ASN A 101 2.38 -1.97 -0.37
CA ASN A 101 2.23 -3.41 -0.42
C ASN A 101 2.95 -4.04 -1.62
N SER A 102 2.99 -3.36 -2.76
CA SER A 102 3.68 -3.86 -3.96
C SER A 102 5.20 -3.67 -3.91
N LYS A 103 5.69 -2.59 -3.28
CA LYS A 103 7.12 -2.22 -3.33
C LYS A 103 7.92 -2.67 -2.12
N VAL A 104 7.36 -2.62 -0.92
CA VAL A 104 8.08 -3.01 0.30
C VAL A 104 8.25 -4.51 0.32
N GLN A 105 9.50 -4.98 0.47
CA GLN A 105 9.82 -6.40 0.57
C GLN A 105 10.26 -6.74 1.99
N ILE A 106 9.86 -7.90 2.49
CA ILE A 106 10.28 -8.39 3.81
C ILE A 106 11.48 -9.35 3.64
N GLY A 107 12.46 -9.23 4.53
CA GLY A 107 13.52 -10.24 4.69
C GLY A 107 14.61 -10.27 3.62
N THR A 108 14.68 -9.28 2.72
CA THR A 108 15.76 -9.17 1.73
C THR A 108 16.78 -8.10 2.12
N SER A 109 18.02 -8.25 1.65
CA SER A 109 19.01 -7.17 1.78
C SER A 109 18.53 -5.97 0.96
N GLY A 110 18.35 -4.81 1.61
CA GLY A 110 17.82 -3.60 0.99
C GLY A 110 16.38 -3.27 1.37
N SER A 111 15.64 -4.17 2.01
CA SER A 111 14.29 -3.91 2.55
C SER A 111 14.22 -2.66 3.40
N SER A 112 15.25 -2.41 4.22
CA SER A 112 15.34 -1.23 5.08
C SER A 112 15.39 0.08 4.30
N LEU A 113 16.03 0.12 3.12
CA LEU A 113 16.12 1.33 2.31
C LEU A 113 14.78 1.61 1.60
N ILE A 114 14.14 0.56 1.11
CA ILE A 114 12.80 0.67 0.50
C ILE A 114 11.77 1.11 1.55
N ALA A 115 11.88 0.65 2.79
CA ALA A 115 11.02 1.11 3.89
C ALA A 115 11.19 2.62 4.18
N VAL A 116 12.41 3.16 4.06
CA VAL A 116 12.65 4.61 4.17
C VAL A 116 11.97 5.37 3.05
N GLN A 117 12.12 4.91 1.81
CA GLN A 117 11.48 5.54 0.66
C GLN A 117 9.95 5.50 0.75
N ALA A 118 9.40 4.36 1.18
CA ALA A 118 7.97 4.19 1.40
C ALA A 118 7.46 5.10 2.52
N ALA A 119 8.20 5.23 3.62
CA ALA A 119 7.84 6.11 4.73
C ALA A 119 7.86 7.59 4.35
N VAL A 120 8.84 8.03 3.53
CA VAL A 120 8.88 9.40 2.99
C VAL A 120 7.67 9.69 2.11
N LYS A 121 7.31 8.77 1.21
CA LYS A 121 6.11 8.91 0.38
C LYS A 121 4.82 8.92 1.19
N LEU A 122 4.78 8.10 2.24
CA LEU A 122 3.65 8.07 3.15
C LEU A 122 3.49 9.39 3.92
N LEU A 123 4.61 10.00 4.34
CA LEU A 123 4.62 11.34 4.92
C LEU A 123 4.17 12.41 3.91
N GLU A 124 4.68 12.35 2.68
CA GLU A 124 4.31 13.28 1.61
C GLU A 124 2.83 13.21 1.31
N TRP A 125 2.30 11.99 1.15
CA TRP A 125 0.88 11.77 0.99
C TRP A 125 0.09 12.30 2.19
N GLY A 126 0.50 11.98 3.42
CA GLY A 126 -0.23 12.38 4.62
C GLY A 126 -0.30 13.90 4.81
N GLU A 127 0.77 14.62 4.49
CA GLU A 127 0.80 16.09 4.58
C GLU A 127 -0.04 16.78 3.48
N HIS A 128 -0.24 16.13 2.33
CA HIS A 128 -0.89 16.76 1.17
C HIS A 128 -2.29 16.20 0.85
N THR A 129 -2.72 15.11 1.48
CA THR A 129 -3.96 14.42 1.08
C THR A 129 -5.22 15.21 1.42
N GLY A 130 -5.23 15.97 2.53
CA GLY A 130 -6.41 16.74 2.98
C GLY A 130 -7.68 15.92 3.26
N LEU A 131 -7.58 14.59 3.28
CA LEU A 131 -8.67 13.66 3.58
C LEU A 131 -8.91 13.59 5.09
N ASP A 132 -10.13 13.26 5.46
CA ASP A 132 -10.48 13.09 6.87
C ASP A 132 -9.80 11.83 7.45
N PRO A 133 -9.15 11.92 8.63
CA PRO A 133 -8.48 10.76 9.24
C PRO A 133 -9.41 9.58 9.53
N GLU A 134 -10.69 9.81 9.83
CA GLU A 134 -11.65 8.74 10.05
C GLU A 134 -11.97 8.02 8.74
N GLU A 135 -12.24 8.77 7.67
CA GLU A 135 -12.47 8.21 6.33
C GLU A 135 -11.25 7.40 5.84
N ILE A 136 -10.04 7.91 6.12
CA ILE A 136 -8.79 7.18 5.83
C ILE A 136 -8.72 5.87 6.61
N ARG A 137 -9.05 5.89 7.91
CA ARG A 137 -9.01 4.69 8.75
C ARG A 137 -9.99 3.63 8.25
N GLU A 138 -11.20 4.04 7.90
CA GLU A 138 -12.22 3.15 7.33
C GLU A 138 -11.77 2.56 6.00
N ALA A 139 -11.24 3.40 5.10
CA ALA A 139 -10.70 2.96 3.81
C ALA A 139 -9.52 2.00 3.96
N ALA A 140 -8.60 2.26 4.89
CA ALA A 140 -7.48 1.37 5.17
C ALA A 140 -7.95 0.03 5.75
N SER A 141 -8.98 0.05 6.60
CA SER A 141 -9.59 -1.16 7.17
C SER A 141 -10.30 -1.99 6.09
N ALA A 142 -11.00 -1.33 5.17
CA ALA A 142 -11.63 -1.97 4.02
C ALA A 142 -10.58 -2.59 3.11
N TRP A 143 -9.53 -1.85 2.74
CA TRP A 143 -8.42 -2.34 1.93
C TRP A 143 -7.75 -3.58 2.56
N LEU A 144 -7.49 -3.57 3.88
CA LEU A 144 -6.94 -4.73 4.58
C LEU A 144 -7.88 -5.94 4.57
N SER A 145 -9.20 -5.70 4.62
CA SER A 145 -10.22 -6.76 4.64
C SER A 145 -10.47 -7.38 3.27
N GLU A 146 -10.17 -6.66 2.19
CA GLU A 146 -10.25 -7.16 0.81
C GLU A 146 -9.14 -8.17 0.48
N GLN A 147 -8.02 -8.13 1.22
CA GLN A 147 -6.90 -9.03 1.03
C GLN A 147 -7.21 -10.47 1.51
N THR A 148 -6.53 -11.45 0.90
CA THR A 148 -6.54 -12.82 1.45
C THR A 148 -5.84 -12.85 2.81
N ASP A 149 -6.11 -13.85 3.66
CA ASP A 149 -5.46 -13.93 4.97
C ASP A 149 -3.92 -13.90 4.90
N SER A 150 -3.34 -14.55 3.88
CA SER A 150 -1.89 -14.56 3.66
C SER A 150 -1.38 -13.19 3.19
N ASP A 151 -2.07 -12.57 2.24
CA ASP A 151 -1.66 -11.27 1.71
C ASP A 151 -1.85 -10.16 2.75
N ARG A 152 -2.88 -10.29 3.61
CA ARG A 152 -3.13 -9.38 4.73
C ARG A 152 -2.01 -9.47 5.76
N GLU A 153 -1.59 -10.67 6.14
CA GLU A 153 -0.46 -10.85 7.07
C GLU A 153 0.83 -10.21 6.51
N GLU A 154 1.10 -10.43 5.22
CA GLU A 154 2.25 -9.82 4.56
C GLU A 154 2.14 -8.29 4.49
N ALA A 155 0.96 -7.75 4.16
CA ALA A 155 0.71 -6.32 4.13
C ALA A 155 0.90 -5.67 5.51
N LEU A 156 0.45 -6.32 6.59
CA LEU A 156 0.66 -5.85 7.97
C LEU A 156 2.14 -5.80 8.33
N LEU A 157 2.94 -6.80 7.94
CA LEU A 157 4.39 -6.79 8.17
C LEU A 157 5.09 -5.67 7.40
N LYS A 158 4.63 -5.37 6.18
CA LYS A 158 5.14 -4.23 5.38
C LYS A 158 4.79 -2.90 6.03
N LEU A 159 3.54 -2.74 6.48
CA LEU A 159 3.10 -1.55 7.18
C LEU A 159 3.86 -1.36 8.50
N GLU A 160 4.12 -2.43 9.27
CA GLU A 160 4.95 -2.37 10.48
C GLU A 160 6.38 -1.91 10.15
N MET A 161 6.97 -2.38 9.06
CA MET A 161 8.31 -1.96 8.65
C MET A 161 8.35 -0.48 8.25
N VAL A 162 7.35 -0.02 7.50
CA VAL A 162 7.21 1.40 7.12
C VAL A 162 6.95 2.25 8.35
N ASP A 163 6.10 1.80 9.27
CA ASP A 163 5.77 2.51 10.51
C ASP A 163 6.99 2.73 11.41
N ASN A 164 7.79 1.68 11.62
CA ASN A 164 9.05 1.79 12.36
C ASN A 164 9.98 2.83 11.74
N THR A 165 9.94 2.98 10.42
CA THR A 165 10.78 3.93 9.69
C THR A 165 10.21 5.34 9.77
N TYR A 166 8.91 5.50 9.58
CA TYR A 166 8.16 6.74 9.79
C TYR A 166 8.41 7.31 11.20
N GLN A 167 8.29 6.50 12.25
CA GLN A 167 8.56 6.89 13.64
C GLN A 167 10.01 7.34 13.89
N ARG A 168 10.96 6.88 13.06
CA ARG A 168 12.35 7.35 13.11
C ARG A 168 12.55 8.63 12.30
N LEU A 169 11.82 8.81 11.21
CA LEU A 169 11.83 10.04 10.40
C LEU A 169 11.24 11.25 11.13
N LEU A 170 10.32 11.04 12.08
CA LEU A 170 9.81 12.12 12.95
C LEU A 170 10.79 12.56 14.06
N LYS A 171 11.89 11.82 14.23
CA LYS A 171 12.92 12.09 15.26
C LYS A 171 14.15 12.77 14.67
N GLU A 172 15.08 13.13 15.54
CA GLU A 172 16.31 13.86 15.19
C GLU A 172 17.24 13.14 14.19
N ASP A 173 17.09 11.82 14.02
CA ASP A 173 17.93 10.99 13.13
C ASP A 173 17.44 10.94 11.66
N ALA A 174 16.41 11.72 11.30
CA ALA A 174 15.81 11.68 9.97
C ALA A 174 16.84 11.88 8.84
N ARG A 175 17.79 12.80 9.04
CA ARG A 175 18.79 13.13 8.01
C ARG A 175 19.78 11.99 7.74
N GLU A 176 20.25 11.33 8.79
CA GLU A 176 21.14 10.18 8.67
C GLU A 176 20.44 9.00 8.00
N LEU A 177 19.16 8.80 8.33
CA LEU A 177 18.35 7.75 7.77
C LEU A 177 18.11 7.94 6.27
N LEU A 178 17.82 9.18 5.85
CA LEU A 178 17.68 9.54 4.44
C LEU A 178 19.00 9.39 3.66
N ASP A 179 20.13 9.79 4.24
CA ASP A 179 21.44 9.64 3.62
C ASP A 179 21.78 8.17 3.36
N THR A 180 21.56 7.31 4.36
CA THR A 180 21.75 5.86 4.25
C THR A 180 20.88 5.24 3.16
N ALA A 181 19.64 5.74 2.99
CA ALA A 181 18.69 5.30 1.97
C ALA A 181 18.99 5.79 0.55
N GLY A 182 20.03 6.62 0.36
CA GLY A 182 20.29 7.29 -0.91
C GLY A 182 19.26 8.39 -1.23
N CYS A 183 18.54 8.85 -0.21
CA CYS A 183 17.49 9.88 -0.28
C CYS A 183 17.96 11.20 0.33
N ALA A 184 19.27 11.46 0.33
CA ALA A 184 19.86 12.68 0.89
C ALA A 184 19.33 13.96 0.23
N ASP A 185 18.80 13.93 -0.98
CA ASP A 185 18.25 15.14 -1.61
C ASP A 185 16.78 15.42 -1.25
N THR A 186 16.16 14.55 -0.44
CA THR A 186 14.78 14.72 0.02
C THR A 186 14.69 15.94 0.93
N GLU A 187 13.80 16.86 0.58
CA GLU A 187 13.41 17.97 1.43
C GLU A 187 12.60 17.45 2.62
N ILE A 188 12.98 17.85 3.83
CA ILE A 188 12.24 17.50 5.05
C ILE A 188 11.15 18.57 5.23
N PHE A 189 9.94 18.24 4.79
CA PHE A 189 8.75 19.10 4.95
C PHE A 189 7.91 18.73 6.19
N TRP A 190 8.17 17.56 6.78
CA TRP A 190 7.47 17.08 7.99
C TRP A 190 8.14 17.56 9.28
N GLY A 191 7.34 17.72 10.33
CA GLY A 191 7.80 18.06 11.68
C GLY A 191 8.12 16.83 12.55
N SER A 192 8.15 17.04 13.87
CA SER A 192 8.23 15.95 14.86
C SER A 192 6.88 15.48 15.36
N GLU A 193 5.80 16.17 14.98
CA GLU A 193 4.44 15.78 15.34
C GLU A 193 3.95 14.62 14.47
N PRO A 194 3.10 13.73 15.00
CA PRO A 194 2.47 12.68 14.22
C PRO A 194 1.61 13.25 13.08
N VAL A 195 1.68 12.63 11.90
CA VAL A 195 0.86 13.02 10.75
C VAL A 195 -0.47 12.28 10.82
N GLU A 196 -1.57 13.00 11.11
CA GLU A 196 -2.88 12.39 11.40
C GLU A 196 -3.36 11.38 10.35
N PRO A 197 -3.29 11.66 9.03
CA PRO A 197 -3.60 10.68 7.99
C PRO A 197 -2.77 9.39 8.05
N VAL A 198 -1.49 9.50 8.40
CA VAL A 198 -0.61 8.32 8.53
C VAL A 198 -0.98 7.54 9.78
N GLU A 199 -1.24 8.22 10.90
CA GLU A 199 -1.67 7.58 12.14
C GLU A 199 -3.01 6.84 11.98
N ALA A 200 -3.94 7.36 11.19
CA ALA A 200 -5.19 6.69 10.86
C ALA A 200 -4.97 5.34 10.14
N ILE A 201 -4.05 5.30 9.17
CA ILE A 201 -3.63 4.04 8.52
C ILE A 201 -3.04 3.07 9.55
N MET A 202 -2.16 3.57 10.43
CA MET A 202 -1.51 2.73 11.44
C MET A 202 -2.50 2.21 12.49
N GLN A 203 -3.55 2.97 12.83
CA GLN A 203 -4.66 2.52 13.66
C GLN A 203 -5.43 1.38 12.97
N ALA A 204 -5.79 1.55 11.69
CA ALA A 204 -6.46 0.49 10.92
C ALA A 204 -5.63 -0.80 10.84
N ALA A 205 -4.30 -0.67 10.78
CA ALA A 205 -3.36 -1.80 10.82
C ALA A 205 -3.17 -2.41 12.21
N GLY A 206 -3.78 -1.85 13.26
CA GLY A 206 -3.60 -2.28 14.65
C GLY A 206 -2.23 -1.94 15.25
N LEU A 207 -1.47 -1.03 14.63
CA LEU A 207 -0.15 -0.57 15.06
C LEU A 207 -0.23 0.62 16.04
N ARG A 208 -1.43 1.15 16.27
CA ARG A 208 -1.76 2.18 17.25
C ARG A 208 -2.93 1.74 18.11
N LYS A 209 -3.05 2.37 19.29
CA LYS A 209 -4.19 2.17 20.17
C LYS A 209 -5.18 3.32 19.97
N ASP A 210 -6.46 2.98 19.93
CA ASP A 210 -7.58 3.92 20.03
C ASP A 210 -7.63 4.61 21.42
#